data_AF-A0A060C7U2-F1
#
_entry.id   AF-A0A060C7U2-F1
#
_cell.length_a   1.000
_cell.length_b   1.000
_cell.length_c   1.000
_cell.angle_alpha   90.00
_cell.angle_beta   90.00
_cell.angle_gamma   90.00
#
_symmetry.space_group_name_H-M   'P 1'
#
loop_
_entity.id
_entity.type
_entity.pdbx_description
1 polymer ?
#
loop_
_entity_poly.entity_id
_entity_poly.type
_entity_poly.pdbx_seq_one_letter_code
_entity_poly.pdbx_strand_id
1 'polypeptide(L)'
;AQSARFARTVHELQPQTMVSGRVWNYQGDFTVMGDNAEPDFPIDEPWQTPASMFPDTWGYRSWEKRGDLQGKIRENIERLVRVVSRGGNYILNIGPRGDGSVVPYEADVLRGIGRWLDTNGQAIYGTRAQPFRRL
;
A
#
# COMPACT_ATOMS: atom_id res chain seq x y z
N ALA A 1 23.38 15.06 -4.73
CA ALA A 1 24.49 14.59 -3.88
C ALA A 1 24.01 13.81 -2.64
N GLN A 2 23.10 14.36 -1.82
CA GLN A 2 22.65 13.69 -0.57
C GLN A 2 21.83 12.41 -0.81
N SER A 3 20.79 12.44 -1.67
CA SER A 3 19.98 11.25 -1.98
C SER A 3 20.84 10.08 -2.51
N ALA A 4 21.79 10.39 -3.39
CA ALA A 4 22.69 9.38 -3.96
C ALA A 4 23.62 8.78 -2.91
N ARG A 5 24.14 9.61 -1.98
CA ARG A 5 24.92 9.11 -0.84
C ARG A 5 24.09 8.21 0.05
N PHE A 6 22.86 8.61 0.38
CA PHE A 6 21.95 7.81 1.20
C PHE A 6 21.66 6.44 0.58
N ALA A 7 21.22 6.41 -0.69
CA ALA A 7 20.89 5.16 -1.36
C ALA A 7 22.09 4.21 -1.43
N ARG A 8 23.27 4.73 -1.81
CA ARG A 8 24.52 3.95 -1.82
C ARG A 8 24.84 3.37 -0.44
N THR A 9 24.77 4.16 0.62
CA THR A 9 25.04 3.67 1.98
C THR A 9 24.07 2.57 2.41
N VAL A 10 22.78 2.69 2.06
CA VAL A 10 21.79 1.63 2.31
C VAL A 10 22.19 0.34 1.59
N HIS A 11 22.50 0.42 0.30
CA HIS A 11 22.85 -0.76 -0.51
C HIS A 11 24.21 -1.36 -0.15
N GLU A 12 25.17 -0.56 0.32
CA GLU A 12 26.46 -1.04 0.84
C GLU A 12 26.28 -1.89 2.11
N LEU A 13 25.36 -1.49 3.00
CA LEU A 13 25.11 -2.18 4.27
C LEU A 13 24.10 -3.33 4.14
N GLN A 14 23.13 -3.20 3.25
CA GLN A 14 22.05 -4.17 3.00
C GLN A 14 21.74 -4.21 1.49
N PRO A 15 22.46 -5.03 0.70
CA PRO A 15 22.35 -5.03 -0.77
C PRO A 15 20.97 -5.37 -1.34
N GLN A 16 20.10 -6.01 -0.56
CA GLN A 16 18.74 -6.38 -0.98
C GLN A 16 17.67 -5.38 -0.51
N THR A 17 18.02 -4.36 0.29
CA THR A 17 17.06 -3.36 0.76
C THR A 17 16.64 -2.46 -0.40
N MET A 18 15.33 -2.30 -0.57
CA MET A 18 14.76 -1.36 -1.54
C MET A 18 14.59 0.03 -0.91
N VAL A 19 15.00 1.06 -1.64
CA VAL A 19 14.87 2.48 -1.29
C VAL A 19 13.65 3.07 -1.97
N SER A 20 12.75 3.66 -1.20
CA SER A 20 11.57 4.35 -1.73
C SER A 20 11.95 5.52 -2.64
N GLY A 21 11.22 5.70 -3.74
CA GLY A 21 11.30 6.86 -4.63
C GLY A 21 11.10 8.22 -3.93
N ARG A 22 10.52 8.23 -2.72
CA ARG A 22 10.44 9.44 -1.87
C ARG A 22 11.81 9.92 -1.36
N VAL A 23 12.91 9.22 -1.63
CA VAL A 23 14.29 9.73 -1.44
C VAL A 23 14.67 10.84 -2.44
N TRP A 24 13.87 11.02 -3.51
CA TRP A 24 14.03 12.00 -4.57
C TRP A 24 15.30 11.85 -5.43
N ASN A 25 15.43 12.70 -6.45
CA ASN A 25 16.59 12.78 -7.36
C ASN A 25 16.89 11.49 -8.14
N TYR A 26 15.87 10.69 -8.44
CA TYR A 26 15.99 9.41 -9.16
C TYR A 26 16.95 8.41 -8.47
N GLN A 27 16.95 8.37 -7.13
CA GLN A 27 17.80 7.47 -6.34
C GLN A 27 17.02 6.36 -5.61
N GLY A 28 15.73 6.18 -5.91
CA GLY A 28 14.91 5.11 -5.35
C GLY A 28 14.81 3.92 -6.30
N ASP A 29 14.58 2.74 -5.73
CA ASP A 29 14.46 1.46 -6.45
C ASP A 29 13.02 1.21 -6.96
N PHE A 30 12.05 1.96 -6.45
CA PHE A 30 10.65 1.88 -6.85
C PHE A 30 9.93 3.22 -6.68
N THR A 31 8.94 3.47 -7.53
CA THR A 31 8.15 4.71 -7.50
C THR A 31 7.05 4.63 -6.44
N VAL A 32 6.77 5.74 -5.77
CA VAL A 32 5.68 5.82 -4.79
C VAL A 32 4.66 6.83 -5.25
N MET A 33 3.40 6.40 -5.34
CA MET A 33 2.29 7.28 -5.72
C MET A 33 2.03 8.34 -4.64
N GLY A 34 1.21 9.32 -5.01
CA GLY A 34 0.60 10.23 -4.04
C GLY A 34 -0.18 9.47 -2.97
N ASP A 35 -0.36 10.12 -1.82
CA ASP A 35 -1.12 9.56 -0.71
C ASP A 35 -2.54 9.17 -1.15
N ASN A 36 -2.92 7.91 -0.92
CA ASN A 36 -4.19 7.32 -1.36
C ASN A 36 -4.44 7.32 -2.88
N ALA A 37 -3.44 7.66 -3.70
CA ALA A 37 -3.60 7.74 -5.15
C ALA A 37 -3.36 6.40 -5.84
N GLU A 38 -4.19 6.08 -6.81
CA GLU A 38 -4.09 4.88 -7.64
C GLU A 38 -4.13 5.31 -9.11
N PRO A 39 -3.10 5.02 -9.92
CA PRO A 39 -3.11 5.35 -11.34
C PRO A 39 -4.22 4.58 -12.04
N ASP A 40 -4.78 5.10 -13.13
CA ASP A 40 -5.77 4.39 -13.92
C ASP A 40 -5.16 3.47 -14.99
N PHE A 41 -3.85 3.57 -15.22
CA PHE A 41 -3.10 2.82 -16.21
C PHE A 41 -2.03 1.92 -15.56
N PRO A 42 -1.63 0.82 -16.21
CA PRO A 42 -0.48 0.02 -15.77
C PRO A 42 0.81 0.82 -15.81
N ILE A 43 1.70 0.58 -14.84
CA ILE A 43 3.04 1.18 -14.79
C ILE A 43 4.06 0.05 -15.00
N ASP A 44 4.98 0.24 -15.94
CA ASP A 44 5.95 -0.79 -16.36
C ASP A 44 7.13 -0.94 -15.38
N GLU A 45 7.32 0.01 -14.45
CA GLU A 45 8.33 -0.02 -13.39
C GLU A 45 7.75 -0.45 -12.02
N PRO A 46 8.56 -1.00 -11.10
CA PRO A 46 8.11 -1.29 -9.74
C PRO A 46 7.57 -0.04 -9.05
N TRP A 47 6.36 -0.13 -8.49
CA TRP A 47 5.76 0.98 -7.77
C TRP A 47 4.90 0.52 -6.59
N GLN A 48 4.59 1.46 -5.70
CA GLN A 48 3.73 1.24 -4.54
C GLN A 48 2.80 2.44 -4.34
N THR A 49 1.57 2.18 -3.87
CA THR A 49 0.72 3.25 -3.30
C THR A 49 0.53 3.06 -1.81
N PRO A 50 0.79 4.10 -1.01
CA PRO A 50 0.41 4.12 0.38
C PRO A 50 -1.06 4.50 0.50
N ALA A 51 -1.80 3.68 1.23
CA ALA A 51 -3.21 3.89 1.51
C ALA A 51 -3.46 3.94 3.00
N SER A 52 -4.30 4.87 3.45
CA SER A 52 -4.78 4.91 4.82
C SER A 52 -6.14 4.22 4.94
N MET A 53 -6.39 3.59 6.09
CA MET A 53 -7.70 3.01 6.43
C MET A 53 -8.86 4.03 6.28
N PHE A 54 -8.55 5.29 6.58
CA PHE A 54 -9.44 6.44 6.41
C PHE A 54 -8.69 7.55 5.65
N PRO A 55 -9.26 8.13 4.59
CA PRO A 55 -8.53 9.03 3.69
C PRO A 55 -8.03 10.30 4.38
N ASP A 56 -8.71 10.75 5.44
CA ASP A 56 -8.40 12.01 6.14
C ASP A 56 -7.23 11.89 7.13
N THR A 57 -6.78 10.67 7.45
CA THR A 57 -5.71 10.49 8.45
C THR A 57 -4.89 9.21 8.30
N TRP A 58 -3.60 9.31 8.64
CA TRP A 58 -2.69 8.17 8.78
C TRP A 58 -2.64 7.63 10.22
N GLY A 59 -2.87 8.48 11.21
CA GLY A 59 -2.78 8.12 12.63
C GLY A 59 -4.15 7.86 13.24
N TYR A 60 -4.18 7.32 14.46
CA TYR A 60 -5.43 7.22 15.20
C TYR A 60 -6.07 8.59 15.40
N ARG A 61 -7.37 8.67 15.10
CA ARG A 61 -8.23 9.81 15.41
C ARG A 61 -9.52 9.34 16.06
N SER A 62 -9.88 9.97 17.17
CA SER A 62 -11.05 9.62 17.98
C SER A 62 -12.38 9.95 17.29
N TRP A 63 -12.38 10.93 16.38
CA TRP A 63 -13.56 11.34 15.62
C TRP A 63 -13.86 10.44 14.41
N GLU A 64 -12.98 9.49 14.06
CA GLU A 64 -13.15 8.62 12.89
C GLU A 64 -14.40 7.75 13.01
N LYS A 65 -15.27 7.84 12.00
CA LYS A 65 -16.54 7.12 11.98
C LYS A 65 -16.33 5.69 11.48
N ARG A 66 -16.52 4.74 12.41
CA ARG A 66 -16.36 3.30 12.18
C ARG A 66 -17.74 2.68 12.08
N GLY A 67 -18.27 2.65 10.85
CA GLY A 67 -19.62 2.21 10.55
C GLY A 67 -19.64 0.90 9.79
N ASP A 68 -19.96 0.99 8.50
CA ASP A 68 -20.10 -0.17 7.61
C ASP A 68 -18.78 -0.96 7.48
N LEU A 69 -18.68 -2.05 8.25
CA LEU A 69 -17.53 -2.93 8.25
C LEU A 69 -17.38 -3.66 6.90
N GLN A 70 -18.48 -4.14 6.33
CA GLN A 70 -18.43 -4.92 5.08
C GLN A 70 -18.10 -4.03 3.88
N GLY A 71 -18.65 -2.82 3.85
CA GLY A 71 -18.29 -1.79 2.88
C GLY A 71 -16.81 -1.44 2.96
N LYS A 72 -16.27 -1.22 4.17
CA LYS A 72 -14.85 -0.90 4.35
C LYS A 72 -13.92 -2.06 3.96
N ILE A 73 -14.29 -3.31 4.25
CA ILE A 73 -13.54 -4.49 3.79
C ILE A 73 -13.51 -4.53 2.26
N ARG A 74 -14.68 -4.38 1.62
CA ARG A 74 -14.81 -4.40 0.17
C ARG A 74 -14.01 -3.29 -0.49
N GLU A 75 -14.12 -2.07 0.01
CA GLU A 75 -13.37 -0.89 -0.47
C GLU A 75 -11.87 -1.19 -0.52
N ASN A 76 -11.28 -1.70 0.57
CA ASN A 76 -9.86 -1.99 0.61
C ASN A 76 -9.45 -3.17 -0.29
N ILE A 77 -10.32 -4.17 -0.47
CA ILE A 77 -10.08 -5.28 -1.42
C ILE A 77 -10.09 -4.74 -2.86
N GLU A 78 -11.07 -3.91 -3.21
CA GLU A 78 -11.16 -3.31 -4.55
C GLU A 78 -9.94 -2.46 -4.87
N ARG A 79 -9.46 -1.66 -3.91
CA ARG A 79 -8.21 -0.89 -4.02
C ARG A 79 -6.99 -1.79 -4.18
N LEU A 80 -6.86 -2.84 -3.36
CA LEU A 80 -5.80 -3.84 -3.49
C LEU A 80 -5.77 -4.45 -4.90
N VAL A 81 -6.92 -4.92 -5.40
CA VAL A 81 -7.04 -5.49 -6.75
C VAL A 81 -6.68 -4.46 -7.81
N ARG A 82 -7.12 -3.21 -7.67
CA ARG A 82 -6.77 -2.11 -8.59
C ARG A 82 -5.28 -1.86 -8.68
N VAL A 83 -4.60 -1.88 -7.55
CA VAL A 83 -3.17 -1.61 -7.45
C VAL A 83 -2.37 -2.76 -8.04
N VAL A 84 -2.68 -3.99 -7.63
CA VAL A 84 -2.00 -5.21 -8.08
C VAL A 84 -2.20 -5.42 -9.58
N SER A 85 -3.42 -5.23 -10.08
CA SER A 85 -3.69 -5.34 -11.52
C SER A 85 -2.86 -4.33 -12.33
N ARG A 86 -2.41 -3.22 -11.76
CA ARG A 86 -1.55 -2.24 -12.44
C ARG A 86 -0.06 -2.42 -12.14
N GLY A 87 0.32 -3.56 -11.55
CA GLY A 87 1.70 -3.94 -11.27
C GLY A 87 2.28 -3.33 -9.99
N GLY A 88 1.44 -2.74 -9.15
CA GLY A 88 1.88 -2.06 -7.93
C GLY A 88 1.74 -2.89 -6.67
N ASN A 89 2.43 -2.46 -5.63
CA ASN A 89 2.21 -2.92 -4.26
C ASN A 89 1.23 -2.00 -3.52
N TYR A 90 0.29 -2.60 -2.78
CA TYR A 90 -0.65 -1.88 -1.93
C TYR A 90 -0.18 -1.95 -0.47
N ILE A 91 0.18 -0.80 0.12
CA ILE A 91 0.53 -0.73 1.54
C ILE A 91 -0.58 -0.03 2.33
N LEU A 92 -1.41 -0.83 2.98
CA LEU A 92 -2.51 -0.35 3.82
C LEU A 92 -2.01 -0.04 5.23
N ASN A 93 -2.21 1.19 5.65
CA ASN A 93 -1.85 1.70 6.96
C ASN A 93 -3.04 1.62 7.95
N ILE A 94 -2.74 1.28 9.20
CA ILE A 94 -3.64 1.40 10.36
C ILE A 94 -3.09 2.40 11.37
N GLY A 95 -3.96 2.97 12.21
CA GLY A 95 -3.58 3.91 13.25
C GLY A 95 -3.78 3.33 14.65
N PRO A 96 -2.75 2.76 15.30
CA PRO A 96 -2.86 2.29 16.67
C PRO A 96 -3.19 3.43 17.65
N ARG A 97 -3.84 3.09 18.76
CA ARG A 97 -4.12 4.01 19.86
C ARG A 97 -2.83 4.40 20.58
N GLY A 98 -2.91 5.46 21.39
CA GLY A 98 -1.76 5.93 22.18
C GLY A 98 -1.23 4.93 23.23
N ASP A 99 -2.02 3.92 23.60
CA ASP A 99 -1.61 2.79 24.45
C ASP A 99 -0.98 1.63 23.64
N GLY A 100 -0.83 1.79 22.33
CA GLY A 100 -0.28 0.79 21.41
C GLY A 100 -1.30 -0.25 20.93
N SER A 101 -2.55 -0.24 21.42
CA SER A 101 -3.56 -1.19 20.99
C SER A 101 -4.06 -0.89 19.56
N VAL A 102 -4.32 -1.94 18.79
CA VAL A 102 -5.01 -1.82 17.49
C VAL A 102 -6.49 -1.60 17.73
N VAL A 103 -7.10 -0.65 17.03
CA VAL A 103 -8.54 -0.41 17.10
C VAL A 103 -9.29 -1.67 16.62
N PRO A 104 -10.25 -2.22 17.41
CA PRO A 104 -10.94 -3.47 17.06
C PRO A 104 -11.56 -3.47 15.65
N TYR A 105 -12.21 -2.37 15.26
CA TYR A 105 -12.77 -2.21 13.91
C TYR A 105 -11.71 -2.36 12.81
N GLU A 106 -10.54 -1.73 12.96
CA GLU A 106 -9.46 -1.80 11.97
C GLU A 106 -8.88 -3.22 11.90
N ALA A 107 -8.76 -3.90 13.05
CA ALA A 107 -8.39 -5.31 13.10
C ALA A 107 -9.42 -6.21 12.38
N ASP A 108 -10.71 -5.94 12.54
CA ASP A 108 -11.77 -6.72 11.88
C ASP A 108 -11.81 -6.48 10.36
N VAL A 109 -11.52 -5.27 9.90
CA VAL A 109 -11.30 -4.98 8.48
C VAL A 109 -10.15 -5.83 7.94
N LEU A 110 -8.98 -5.80 8.61
CA LEU A 110 -7.81 -6.59 8.20
C LEU A 110 -8.09 -8.09 8.18
N ARG A 111 -8.81 -8.63 9.19
CA ARG A 111 -9.23 -10.04 9.20
C ARG A 111 -10.20 -10.35 8.06
N GLY A 112 -11.08 -9.42 7.71
CA GLY A 112 -11.98 -9.54 6.56
C GLY A 112 -11.23 -9.65 5.24
N ILE A 113 -10.24 -8.78 5.03
CA ILE A 113 -9.34 -8.82 3.88
C ILE A 113 -8.55 -10.15 3.88
N GLY A 114 -8.02 -10.57 5.03
CA GLY A 114 -7.31 -11.84 5.18
C GLY A 114 -8.14 -13.05 4.75
N ARG A 115 -9.38 -13.17 5.24
CA ARG A 115 -10.30 -14.26 4.83
C ARG A 115 -10.56 -14.26 3.32
N TRP A 116 -10.66 -13.09 2.70
CA TRP A 116 -10.81 -13.00 1.24
C TRP A 116 -9.54 -13.46 0.52
N LEU A 117 -8.37 -13.07 1.02
CA LEU A 117 -7.06 -13.48 0.50
C LEU A 117 -6.79 -14.98 0.67
N ASP A 118 -7.30 -15.63 1.71
CA ASP A 118 -7.17 -17.08 1.88
C ASP A 118 -7.75 -17.86 0.68
N THR A 119 -8.83 -17.32 0.08
CA THR A 119 -9.47 -17.92 -1.10
C THR A 119 -8.91 -17.38 -2.42
N ASN A 120 -8.58 -16.08 -2.48
CA ASN A 120 -8.29 -15.37 -3.72
C ASN A 120 -6.81 -14.97 -3.88
N GLY A 121 -5.95 -15.34 -2.93
CA GLY A 121 -4.56 -14.87 -2.84
C GLY A 121 -3.70 -15.19 -4.05
N GLN A 122 -3.99 -16.26 -4.79
CA GLN A 122 -3.30 -16.59 -6.05
C GLN A 122 -3.46 -15.51 -7.15
N ALA A 123 -4.53 -14.71 -7.09
CA ALA A 123 -4.75 -13.59 -8.00
C ALA A 123 -4.02 -12.30 -7.55
N ILE A 124 -3.39 -12.34 -6.38
CA ILE A 124 -2.71 -11.20 -5.75
C ILE A 124 -1.21 -11.44 -5.67
N TYR A 125 -0.79 -12.53 -5.02
CA TYR A 125 0.61 -12.79 -4.73
C TYR A 125 1.34 -13.36 -5.97
N GLY A 126 2.51 -12.80 -6.27
CA GLY A 126 3.35 -13.28 -7.39
C GLY A 126 2.80 -12.97 -8.78
N THR A 127 1.71 -12.20 -8.89
CA THR A 127 1.15 -11.77 -10.16
C THR A 127 1.91 -10.58 -10.75
N ARG A 128 1.56 -10.19 -11.97
CA ARG A 128 2.09 -9.01 -12.66
C ARG A 128 0.95 -8.14 -13.15
N ALA A 129 1.30 -6.95 -13.63
CA ALA A 129 0.35 -6.06 -14.27
C ALA A 129 -0.45 -6.79 -15.36
N GLN A 130 -1.74 -6.48 -15.41
CA GLN A 130 -2.66 -7.00 -16.39
C GLN A 130 -2.26 -6.54 -17.82
N PRO A 131 -2.53 -7.34 -18.86
CA PRO A 131 -2.02 -7.10 -20.22
C PRO A 131 -2.81 -6.05 -21.05
N PHE A 132 -3.98 -5.63 -20.59
CA PHE A 132 -4.88 -4.69 -21.24
C PHE A 132 -4.52 -3.23 -20.89
N ARG A 133 -3.79 -2.54 -21.76
CA ARG A 133 -3.42 -1.12 -21.53
C ARG A 133 -4.62 -0.14 -21.54
N ARG A 134 -5.78 -0.59 -22.01
CA ARG A 134 -7.05 0.13 -21.97
C ARG A 134 -8.14 -0.91 -21.73
N LEU A 135 -8.96 -0.70 -20.70
CA LEU A 135 -10.25 -1.36 -20.53
C LEU A 135 -11.35 -0.42 -21.03
#